data_AF-A0A5S4WXD8-F1
#
_entry.id   AF-A0A5S4WXD8-F1
#
_cell.length_a   1.000
_cell.length_b   1.000
_cell.length_c   1.000
_cell.angle_alpha   90.00
_cell.angle_beta   90.00
_cell.angle_gamma   90.00
#
_symmetry.space_group_name_H-M   'P 1'
#
loop_
_entity.id
_entity.type
_entity.pdbx_description
1 polymer ?
#
loop_
_entity_poly.entity_id
_entity_poly.type
_entity_poly.pdbx_seq_one_letter_code
_entity_poly.pdbx_strand_id
1 'polypeptide(L)'
;MDSISERASANARRGRDEEKREVDYFVRAKTGPGRKDWTTIGVAFTRLNNEPGFTIKLNTLPIDKNWNGSLILVPPFVDEVDDD
;
A
#
# COMPACT_ATOMS: atom_id res chain seq x y z
N MET A 1 -24.71 25.23 14.06
CA MET A 1 -23.30 24.90 14.37
C MET A 1 -23.13 23.42 14.10
N ASP A 2 -22.91 23.08 12.83
CA ASP A 2 -22.81 21.69 12.38
C ASP A 2 -21.45 21.12 12.79
N SER A 3 -21.49 20.15 13.70
CA SER A 3 -20.31 19.58 14.33
C SER A 3 -19.49 18.75 13.35
N ILE A 4 -18.19 19.04 13.28
CA ILE A 4 -17.16 18.31 12.52
C ILE A 4 -17.22 16.78 12.74
N SER A 5 -17.72 16.33 13.90
CA SER A 5 -17.92 14.91 14.23
C SER A 5 -18.91 14.16 13.33
N GLU A 6 -19.90 14.84 12.75
CA GLU A 6 -20.91 14.20 11.90
C GLU A 6 -20.35 13.91 10.49
N ARG A 7 -19.51 14.80 9.97
CA ARG A 7 -18.77 14.60 8.70
C ARG A 7 -17.74 13.47 8.79
N ALA A 8 -17.04 13.35 9.92
CA ALA A 8 -16.08 12.27 10.14
C ALA A 8 -16.75 10.89 10.17
N SER A 9 -17.94 10.81 10.79
CA SER A 9 -18.71 9.57 10.92
C SER A 9 -19.31 9.09 9.59
N ALA A 10 -19.68 10.01 8.70
CA ALA A 10 -20.17 9.68 7.36
C ALA A 10 -19.06 9.08 6.47
N ASN A 11 -17.81 9.54 6.60
CA ASN A 11 -16.67 9.00 5.85
C ASN A 11 -16.21 7.63 6.35
N ALA A 12 -16.35 7.34 7.65
CA ALA A 12 -15.95 6.05 8.22
C ALA A 12 -16.77 4.85 7.70
N ARG A 13 -17.98 5.10 7.17
CA ARG A 13 -18.88 4.06 6.65
C ARG A 13 -18.73 3.78 5.16
N ARG A 14 -18.00 4.61 4.40
CA ARG A 14 -17.78 4.42 2.95
C ARG A 14 -16.69 3.39 2.61
N GLY A 15 -15.91 2.92 3.58
CA GLY A 15 -14.76 2.03 3.34
C GLY A 15 -15.04 0.52 3.43
N ARG A 16 -16.30 0.08 3.62
CA ARG A 16 -16.63 -1.36 3.63
C ARG A 16 -16.90 -1.94 2.24
N ASP A 17 -17.16 -1.09 1.26
CA ASP A 17 -17.35 -1.43 -0.16
C ASP A 17 -16.12 -1.05 -1.00
N GLU A 18 -14.91 -0.99 -0.42
CA GLU A 18 -13.67 -1.14 -1.19
C GLU A 18 -13.53 -2.63 -1.55
N GLU A 19 -14.42 -3.02 -2.45
CA GLU A 19 -14.39 -4.15 -3.35
C GLU A 19 -12.96 -4.57 -3.64
N LYS A 20 -12.68 -5.87 -3.49
CA LYS A 20 -11.48 -6.66 -3.81
C LYS A 20 -10.64 -6.11 -4.97
N ARG A 21 -10.04 -4.94 -4.80
CA ARG A 21 -9.27 -4.31 -5.86
C ARG A 21 -7.99 -5.10 -5.99
N GLU A 22 -7.75 -5.64 -7.18
CA GLU A 22 -6.53 -6.38 -7.45
C GLU A 22 -5.33 -5.47 -7.14
N VAL A 23 -4.37 -6.05 -6.42
CA VAL A 23 -3.18 -5.33 -6.00
C VAL A 23 -2.25 -5.22 -7.20
N ASP A 24 -2.00 -3.99 -7.66
CA ASP A 24 -1.08 -3.76 -8.77
C ASP A 24 0.38 -3.97 -8.33
N TYR A 25 0.73 -3.56 -7.11
CA TYR A 25 2.08 -3.71 -6.56
C TYR A 25 2.11 -3.92 -5.05
N PHE A 26 3.11 -4.64 -4.57
CA PHE A 26 3.49 -4.68 -3.16
C PHE A 26 4.51 -3.58 -2.85
N VAL A 27 4.32 -2.89 -1.72
CA VAL A 27 5.26 -1.87 -1.25
C VAL A 27 6.22 -2.49 -0.25
N ARG A 28 7.53 -2.39 -0.52
CA ARG A 28 8.57 -2.86 0.39
C ARG A 28 9.44 -1.71 0.87
N ALA A 29 9.85 -1.80 2.13
CA ALA A 29 10.80 -0.89 2.76
C ALA A 29 12.08 -1.64 3.12
N LYS A 30 13.21 -0.92 3.10
CA LYS A 30 14.48 -1.45 3.59
C LYS A 30 14.51 -1.34 5.11
N THR A 31 14.39 -2.47 5.79
CA THR A 31 14.27 -2.53 7.25
C THR A 31 15.57 -2.95 7.95
N GLY A 32 16.63 -3.27 7.19
CA GLY A 32 17.93 -3.67 7.74
C GLY A 32 19.12 -3.26 6.87
N PRO A 33 20.35 -3.42 7.36
CA PRO A 33 21.57 -2.97 6.67
C PRO A 33 21.91 -3.83 5.43
N GLY A 34 21.43 -5.07 5.37
CA GLY A 34 21.68 -6.01 4.30
C GLY A 34 21.03 -5.60 2.98
N ARG A 35 21.60 -6.07 1.86
CA ARG A 35 21.03 -5.84 0.51
C ARG A 35 19.68 -6.53 0.30
N LYS A 36 19.39 -7.58 1.09
CA LYS A 36 18.17 -8.40 1.00
C LYS A 36 17.12 -8.08 2.06
N ASP A 37 17.36 -7.10 2.92
CA ASP A 37 16.49 -6.78 4.06
C ASP A 37 15.32 -5.87 3.65
N TRP A 38 14.58 -6.31 2.63
CA TRP A 38 13.36 -5.65 2.18
C TRP A 38 12.16 -6.34 2.80
N THR A 39 11.26 -5.59 3.43
CA THR A 39 10.06 -6.13 4.07
C THR A 39 8.84 -5.50 3.42
N THR A 40 7.82 -6.30 3.12
CA THR A 40 6.53 -5.79 2.62
C THR A 40 5.82 -5.04 3.73
N ILE A 41 5.49 -3.77 3.49
CA ILE A 41 4.86 -2.89 4.47
C ILE A 41 3.48 -2.37 4.01
N GLY A 42 3.08 -2.69 2.78
CA GLY A 42 1.82 -2.25 2.22
C GLY A 42 1.61 -2.72 0.79
N VAL A 43 0.60 -2.13 0.15
CA VAL A 43 0.20 -2.38 -1.23
C VAL A 43 -0.01 -1.06 -1.96
N ALA A 44 0.10 -1.06 -3.28
CA ALA A 44 -0.13 0.10 -4.12
C ALA A 44 -1.06 -0.24 -5.27
N PHE A 45 -1.83 0.77 -5.67
CA PHE A 45 -2.79 0.72 -6.76
C PHE A 45 -2.49 1.85 -7.74
N THR A 46 -2.64 1.58 -9.02
CA THR A 46 -2.63 2.61 -10.05
C THR A 46 -3.82 3.54 -9.84
N ARG A 47 -3.63 4.85 -10.03
CA ARG A 47 -4.71 5.82 -9.88
C ARG A 47 -5.81 5.58 -10.92
N LEU A 48 -7.07 5.79 -10.53
CA LEU A 48 -8.25 5.62 -11.39
C LEU A 48 -8.62 6.88 -12.18
N ASN A 49 -8.01 8.02 -11.89
CA ASN A 49 -8.35 9.31 -12.48
C ASN A 49 -7.59 9.58 -13.79
N ASN A 50 -7.02 8.55 -14.43
CA ASN A 50 -6.14 8.66 -15.61
C ASN A 50 -4.91 9.57 -15.42
N GLU A 51 -4.58 9.93 -14.17
CA GLU A 51 -3.34 10.64 -13.88
C GLU A 51 -2.21 9.65 -13.57
N PRO A 52 -0.96 10.00 -13.93
CA PRO A 52 0.18 9.18 -13.56
C PRO A 52 0.35 9.13 -12.04
N GLY A 53 0.66 7.94 -11.53
CA GLY A 53 1.06 7.72 -10.13
C GLY A 53 0.28 6.61 -9.45
N PHE A 54 0.58 6.45 -8.16
CA PHE A 54 0.06 5.36 -7.33
C PHE A 54 -0.65 5.91 -6.10
N THR A 55 -1.66 5.16 -5.66
CA THR A 55 -2.22 5.25 -4.31
C THR A 55 -1.59 4.14 -3.48
N ILE A 56 -0.97 4.49 -2.35
CA ILE A 56 -0.29 3.53 -1.48
C ILE A 56 -1.08 3.38 -0.18
N LYS A 57 -1.39 2.13 0.18
CA LYS A 57 -1.94 1.75 1.48
C LYS A 57 -0.85 1.05 2.30
N LEU A 58 -0.37 1.72 3.32
CA LEU A 58 0.62 1.17 4.25
C LEU A 58 -0.09 0.54 5.44
N ASN A 59 0.26 -0.71 5.75
CA ASN A 59 -0.20 -1.39 6.96
C ASN A 59 0.75 -1.14 8.12
N THR A 60 2.04 -0.92 7.82
CA THR A 60 3.10 -0.72 8.81
C THR A 60 4.07 0.35 8.32
N LEU A 61 4.62 1.14 9.25
CA LEU A 61 5.72 2.06 8.99
C LEU A 61 6.95 1.64 9.79
N PRO A 62 8.12 1.44 9.15
CA PRO A 62 9.36 1.30 9.88
C PRO A 62 9.66 2.58 10.67
N ILE A 63 10.08 2.44 11.93
CA ILE A 63 10.43 3.58 12.82
C ILE A 63 11.92 3.63 13.18
N ASP A 64 12.75 2.87 12.47
CA ASP A 64 14.18 2.79 12.74
C ASP A 64 14.90 4.09 12.35
N LYS A 65 15.87 4.53 13.17
CA LYS A 65 16.68 5.74 12.92
C LYS A 65 17.51 5.66 11.63
N ASN A 66 17.80 4.45 11.15
CA ASN A 66 18.59 4.21 9.95
C ASN A 66 17.72 4.01 8.71
N TRP A 67 16.39 4.01 8.84
CA TRP A 67 15.52 3.98 7.68
C TRP A 67 15.45 5.37 7.04
N ASN A 68 15.81 5.46 5.78
CA ASN A 68 15.88 6.71 5.01
C ASN A 68 14.57 7.06 4.28
N GLY A 69 13.48 6.37 4.60
CA GLY A 69 12.18 6.58 3.95
C GLY A 69 12.05 5.94 2.56
N SER A 70 13.06 5.22 2.08
CA SER A 70 13.00 4.58 0.77
C SER A 70 12.01 3.42 0.74
N LEU A 71 11.15 3.44 -0.28
CA LEU A 71 10.15 2.44 -0.61
C LEU A 71 10.32 1.99 -2.05
N ILE A 72 10.06 0.71 -2.32
CA ILE A 72 10.01 0.15 -3.67
C ILE A 72 8.66 -0.51 -3.91
N LEU A 73 8.22 -0.43 -5.17
CA LEU A 73 7.06 -1.17 -5.66
C LEU A 73 7.55 -2.42 -6.38
N VAL A 74 6.98 -3.56 -6.04
CA VAL A 74 7.30 -4.85 -6.65
C VAL A 74 6.01 -5.46 -7.20
N PRO A 75 5.98 -5.93 -8.46
CA PRO A 75 4.78 -6.59 -8.99
C PRO A 75 4.43 -7.83 -8.16
N PRO A 76 3.15 -8.25 -8.14
CA PRO A 76 2.75 -9.51 -7.53
C PRO A 76 3.52 -10.67 -8.17
N PHE A 77 3.89 -11.66 -7.37
CA PHE A 77 4.46 -12.89 -7.89
C PHE A 77 3.37 -13.60 -8.71
N VAL A 78 3.68 -13.88 -9.97
CA VAL A 78 2.89 -14.79 -10.80
C VAL A 78 3.47 -16.17 -10.50
N ASP A 79 2.71 -17.05 -9.85
CA ASP A 79 3.07 -18.46 -9.85
C ASP A 79 3.04 -18.89 -11.32
N GLU A 80 4.19 -19.27 -11.87
CA GLU A 80 4.22 -19.98 -13.15
C GLU A 80 3.39 -21.24 -12.93
N VAL A 81 2.21 -21.29 -13.54
CA VAL A 81 1.46 -22.53 -13.66
C VAL A 81 2.36 -23.48 -14.46
N ASP A 82 2.96 -24.45 -13.78
CA ASP A 82 3.57 -25.61 -14.42
C ASP A 82 2.48 -26.22 -15.32
N ASP A 83 2.63 -26.01 -16.63
CA ASP A 83 1.81 -26.62 -17.68
C ASP A 83 2.34 -28.06 -17.85
N ASP A 84 1.76 -29.00 -17.08
CA ASP A 84 2.02 -30.46 -17.18
C ASP A 84 1.01 -31.14 -18.15
#